data_AF-A0A434LU05-F1
#
_entry.id   AF-A0A434LU05-F1
#
_cell.length_a   1.000
_cell.length_b   1.000
_cell.length_c   1.000
_cell.angle_alpha   90.00
_cell.angle_beta   90.00
_cell.angle_gamma   90.00
#
_symmetry.space_group_name_H-M   'P 1'
#
loop_
_entity.id
_entity.type
_entity.pdbx_description
1 polymer ?
#
loop_
_entity_poly.entity_id
_entity_poly.type
_entity_poly.pdbx_seq_one_letter_code
_entity_poly.pdbx_strand_id
1 'polypeptide(L)'
;SPADIKGRIEELVDAGDLLPVRVEGWDKPAYLYKDARFPRKIEARALLAPFDPVVFERSRTERLFDFRYRIEIYTPVEKRQYGYYVLPFLLGERIVARIDLKADRPAGVLRVHAAYAEPGAPPKTAAELFEELKLMQGWLGLERIEVTPAGDLGSALANIAAS
;
A
#
# COMPACT_ATOMS: atom_id res chain seq x y z
N SER A 1 -27.01 11.78 13.51
CA SER A 1 -26.87 13.11 12.89
C SER A 1 -25.49 13.69 13.22
N PRO A 2 -24.96 14.68 12.48
CA PRO A 2 -23.73 15.37 12.87
C PRO A 2 -23.79 15.97 14.29
N ALA A 3 -24.98 16.28 14.79
CA ALA A 3 -25.19 16.77 16.15
C ALA A 3 -25.03 15.68 17.23
N ASP A 4 -25.34 14.41 16.90
CA ASP A 4 -25.27 13.28 17.85
C ASP A 4 -23.82 12.85 18.16
N ILE A 5 -22.85 13.34 17.37
CA ILE A 5 -21.41 13.03 17.48
C ILE A 5 -20.72 13.98 18.47
N LYS A 6 -21.27 15.18 18.69
CA LYS A 6 -20.67 16.19 19.57
C LYS A 6 -20.61 15.65 21.01
N GLY A 7 -19.42 15.67 21.63
CA GLY A 7 -19.22 15.20 23.00
C GLY A 7 -18.91 13.71 23.15
N ARG A 8 -19.06 12.90 22.08
CA ARG A 8 -18.89 11.43 22.18
C ARG A 8 -17.47 10.98 22.43
N ILE A 9 -16.48 11.74 21.94
CA ILE A 9 -15.06 11.45 22.21
C ILE A 9 -14.79 11.68 23.70
N GLU A 10 -15.28 12.79 24.24
CA GLU A 10 -15.12 13.16 25.64
C GLU A 10 -15.79 12.13 26.56
N GLU A 11 -17.01 11.71 26.25
CA GLU A 11 -17.70 10.63 26.98
C GLU A 11 -16.88 9.32 27.01
N LEU A 12 -16.26 8.94 25.88
CA LEU A 12 -15.43 7.73 25.80
C LEU A 12 -14.09 7.88 26.55
N VAL A 13 -13.55 9.09 26.63
CA VAL A 13 -12.36 9.39 27.44
C VAL A 13 -12.71 9.32 28.93
N ASP A 14 -13.82 9.92 29.34
CA ASP A 14 -14.30 9.89 30.72
C ASP A 14 -14.64 8.46 31.17
N ALA A 15 -15.18 7.64 30.27
CA ALA A 15 -15.43 6.21 30.50
C ALA A 15 -14.15 5.34 30.53
N GLY A 16 -13.01 5.88 30.12
CA GLY A 16 -11.74 5.15 30.01
C GLY A 16 -11.65 4.20 28.82
N ASP A 17 -12.59 4.27 27.87
CA ASP A 17 -12.58 3.47 26.64
C ASP A 17 -11.59 4.03 25.60
N LEU A 18 -11.38 5.35 25.62
CA LEU A 18 -10.35 6.04 24.83
C LEU A 18 -9.31 6.66 25.74
N LEU A 19 -8.04 6.41 25.42
CA LEU A 19 -6.88 6.98 26.08
C LEU A 19 -6.33 8.12 25.22
N PRO A 20 -6.21 9.36 25.73
CA PRO A 20 -5.52 10.43 25.02
C PRO A 20 -4.04 10.07 24.84
N VAL A 21 -3.54 10.15 23.61
CA VAL A 21 -2.14 9.81 23.27
C VAL A 21 -1.51 10.89 22.42
N ARG A 22 -0.17 10.92 22.41
CA ARG A 22 0.61 11.70 21.45
C ARG A 22 1.19 10.78 20.40
N VAL A 23 1.08 11.17 19.13
CA VAL A 23 1.71 10.48 18.01
C VAL A 23 2.78 11.40 17.45
N GLU A 24 3.98 10.88 17.25
CA GLU A 24 5.09 11.64 16.67
C GLU A 24 4.69 12.20 15.30
N GLY A 25 5.01 13.47 15.03
CA GLY A 25 4.61 14.15 13.80
C GLY A 25 3.12 14.49 13.68
N TRP A 26 2.31 14.26 14.72
CA TRP A 26 0.88 14.57 14.75
C TRP A 26 0.57 15.65 15.79
N ASP A 27 0.07 16.80 15.31
CA ASP A 27 -0.25 18.00 16.10
C ASP A 27 -1.68 18.03 16.68
N LYS A 28 -2.64 17.34 16.05
CA LYS A 28 -4.02 17.20 16.54
C LYS A 28 -4.14 16.15 17.66
N PRO A 29 -5.17 16.24 18.53
CA PRO A 29 -5.46 15.20 19.51
C PRO A 29 -5.61 13.82 18.87
N ALA A 30 -4.99 12.83 19.49
CA ALA A 30 -5.11 11.42 19.11
C ALA A 30 -5.63 10.62 20.31
N TYR A 31 -6.38 9.57 19.99
CA TYR A 31 -7.00 8.70 20.97
C TYR A 31 -6.71 7.25 20.62
N LEU A 32 -6.38 6.45 21.61
CA LEU A 32 -6.14 5.02 21.48
C LEU A 32 -7.25 4.28 22.21
N TYR A 33 -7.87 3.30 21.56
CA TYR A 33 -8.79 2.41 22.26
C TYR A 33 -8.05 1.64 23.36
N LYS A 34 -8.64 1.53 24.55
CA LYS A 34 -7.97 0.96 25.75
C LYS A 34 -7.37 -0.43 25.53
N ASP A 35 -7.97 -1.25 24.67
CA ASP A 35 -7.48 -2.60 24.34
C ASP A 35 -6.85 -2.68 22.94
N ALA A 36 -6.47 -1.54 22.34
CA ALA A 36 -5.79 -1.52 21.06
C ALA A 36 -4.46 -2.27 21.14
N ARG A 37 -4.20 -3.13 20.15
CA ARG A 37 -2.95 -3.89 20.09
C ARG A 37 -1.81 -2.99 19.65
N PHE A 38 -0.70 -3.02 20.39
CA PHE A 38 0.54 -2.33 20.05
C PHE A 38 1.66 -3.35 19.81
N PRO A 39 1.75 -3.92 18.59
CA PRO A 39 2.77 -4.90 18.28
C PRO A 39 4.17 -4.26 18.30
N ARG A 40 5.19 -5.01 18.73
CA ARG A 40 6.59 -4.55 18.70
C ARG A 40 7.17 -4.45 17.29
N LYS A 41 6.53 -5.12 16.32
CA LYS A 41 6.92 -5.19 14.92
C LYS A 41 5.69 -5.49 14.08
N ILE A 42 5.56 -4.84 12.93
CA ILE A 42 4.57 -5.19 11.91
C ILE A 42 5.21 -6.06 10.83
N GLU A 43 4.63 -7.22 10.59
CA GLU A 43 5.00 -8.14 9.50
C GLU A 43 3.90 -8.14 8.43
N ALA A 44 3.75 -7.00 7.75
CA ALA A 44 2.79 -6.84 6.67
C ALA A 44 3.48 -7.03 5.30
N ARG A 45 2.73 -7.59 4.36
CA ARG A 45 3.08 -7.66 2.95
C ARG A 45 1.77 -7.53 2.18
N ALA A 46 1.61 -6.45 1.42
CA ALA A 46 0.35 -6.18 0.76
C ALA A 46 0.53 -5.25 -0.45
N LEU A 47 -0.18 -5.55 -1.54
CA LEU A 47 -0.46 -4.60 -2.60
C LEU A 47 -1.69 -3.77 -2.24
N LEU A 48 -1.52 -2.46 -2.08
CA LEU A 48 -2.57 -1.55 -1.66
C LEU A 48 -3.40 -1.12 -2.87
N ALA A 49 -4.70 -1.38 -2.83
CA ALA A 49 -5.61 -0.89 -3.85
C ALA A 49 -5.64 0.66 -3.85
N PRO A 50 -5.96 1.32 -4.97
CA PRO A 50 -5.95 2.78 -5.05
C PRO A 50 -6.92 3.49 -4.09
N PHE A 51 -7.92 2.74 -3.62
CA PHE A 51 -8.95 3.18 -2.66
C PHE A 51 -8.79 2.52 -1.29
N ASP A 52 -7.66 1.86 -1.03
CA ASP A 52 -7.35 1.31 0.27
C ASP A 52 -7.29 2.44 1.32
N PRO A 53 -7.88 2.26 2.53
CA PRO A 53 -7.85 3.28 3.57
C PRO A 53 -6.43 3.78 3.91
N VAL A 54 -5.39 2.97 3.70
CA VAL A 54 -4.00 3.36 3.93
C VAL A 54 -3.56 4.48 2.98
N VAL A 55 -3.99 4.46 1.71
CA VAL A 55 -3.51 5.38 0.66
C VAL A 55 -4.58 6.34 0.11
N PHE A 56 -5.86 6.10 0.40
CA PHE A 56 -6.97 6.94 -0.06
C PHE A 56 -6.89 8.36 0.52
N GLU A 57 -6.56 8.49 1.81
CA GLU A 57 -6.36 9.80 2.44
C GLU A 57 -4.89 10.22 2.31
N ARG A 58 -4.64 11.08 1.32
CA ARG A 58 -3.27 11.42 0.88
C ARG A 58 -2.46 12.13 1.95
N SER A 59 -3.08 13.00 2.75
CA SER A 59 -2.34 13.77 3.76
C SER A 59 -1.81 12.88 4.89
N ARG A 60 -2.61 11.90 5.32
CA ARG A 60 -2.22 10.85 6.26
C ARG A 60 -1.19 9.92 5.67
N THR A 61 -1.34 9.55 4.39
CA THR A 61 -0.37 8.67 3.71
C THR A 61 1.01 9.32 3.67
N GLU A 62 1.07 10.58 3.24
CA GLU A 62 2.32 11.34 3.19
C GLU A 62 2.92 11.51 4.59
N ARG A 63 2.11 11.84 5.60
CA ARG A 63 2.59 12.01 6.97
C ARG A 63 3.10 10.72 7.61
N LEU A 64 2.43 9.58 7.40
CA LEU A 64 2.76 8.32 8.06
C LEU A 64 3.85 7.52 7.31
N PHE A 65 3.91 7.63 5.99
CA PHE A 65 4.75 6.78 5.16
C PHE A 65 5.76 7.56 4.29
N ASP A 66 5.76 8.89 4.36
CA ASP A 66 6.53 9.77 3.45
C ASP A 66 6.30 9.41 1.97
N PHE A 67 5.05 9.03 1.65
CA PHE A 67 4.69 8.49 0.36
C PHE A 67 3.59 9.31 -0.30
N ARG A 68 3.94 9.99 -1.41
CA ARG A 68 2.98 10.70 -2.25
C ARG A 68 2.41 9.75 -3.30
N TYR A 69 1.11 9.51 -3.22
CA TYR A 69 0.39 8.62 -4.14
C TYR A 69 -0.67 9.36 -4.94
N ARG A 70 -0.62 9.18 -6.26
CA ARG A 70 -1.68 9.57 -7.17
C ARG A 70 -1.82 8.49 -8.24
N ILE A 71 -2.99 7.86 -8.29
CA ILE A 71 -3.33 6.96 -9.39
C ILE A 71 -3.44 7.76 -10.70
N GLU A 72 -2.90 7.20 -11.78
CA GLU A 72 -2.75 7.89 -13.07
C GLU A 72 -3.68 7.35 -14.16
N ILE A 73 -4.76 6.63 -13.79
CA ILE A 73 -5.74 6.06 -14.73
C ILE A 73 -6.39 7.11 -15.66
N TYR A 74 -6.52 8.35 -15.19
CA TYR A 74 -7.07 9.48 -15.97
C TYR A 74 -5.98 10.37 -16.58
N THR A 75 -4.72 10.08 -16.30
CA THR A 75 -3.59 10.81 -16.88
C THR A 75 -3.35 10.27 -18.30
N PRO A 76 -3.21 11.13 -19.32
CA PRO A 76 -2.78 10.72 -20.66
C PRO A 76 -1.49 9.89 -20.61
N VAL A 77 -1.36 8.89 -21.49
CA VAL A 77 -0.28 7.87 -21.45
C VAL A 77 1.10 8.51 -21.36
N GLU A 78 1.34 9.54 -22.17
CA GLU A 78 2.61 10.27 -22.29
C GLU A 78 2.96 11.13 -21.08
N LYS A 79 2.01 11.36 -20.16
CA LYS A 79 2.19 12.15 -18.94
C LYS A 79 2.26 11.28 -17.67
N ARG A 80 2.12 9.95 -17.81
CA ARG A 80 2.18 9.03 -16.67
C ARG A 80 3.63 8.90 -16.19
N GLN A 81 3.81 8.88 -14.89
CA GLN A 81 5.11 8.67 -14.27
C GLN A 81 5.39 7.18 -14.03
N TYR A 82 4.39 6.44 -13.56
CA TYR A 82 4.56 5.07 -13.06
C TYR A 82 3.71 4.04 -13.81
N GLY A 83 2.62 4.44 -14.45
CA GLY A 83 1.80 3.51 -15.23
C GLY A 83 0.31 3.78 -15.16
N TYR A 84 -0.51 2.83 -15.63
CA TYR A 84 -1.95 3.01 -15.68
C TYR A 84 -2.61 2.72 -14.33
N TYR A 85 -2.44 1.51 -13.80
CA TYR A 85 -3.12 1.02 -12.59
C TYR A 85 -2.07 0.61 -11.55
N VAL A 86 -1.43 1.64 -11.00
CA VAL A 86 -0.28 1.48 -10.11
C VAL A 86 -0.71 1.20 -8.68
N LEU A 87 -0.28 0.07 -8.13
CA LEU A 87 -0.50 -0.31 -6.73
C LEU A 87 0.75 -0.04 -5.89
N PRO A 88 0.65 0.67 -4.76
CA PRO A 88 1.71 0.73 -3.76
C PRO A 88 1.94 -0.64 -3.10
N PHE A 89 3.18 -0.96 -2.78
CA PHE A 89 3.55 -2.18 -2.08
C PHE A 89 4.03 -1.87 -0.66
N LEU A 90 3.25 -2.33 0.32
CA LEU A 90 3.56 -2.26 1.74
C LEU A 90 4.42 -3.47 2.12
N LEU A 91 5.57 -3.22 2.74
CA LEU A 91 6.44 -4.24 3.30
C LEU A 91 6.88 -3.84 4.72
N GLY A 92 6.40 -4.61 5.71
CA GLY A 92 6.52 -4.27 7.12
C GLY A 92 5.76 -2.98 7.43
N GLU A 93 6.51 -1.95 7.80
CA GLU A 93 5.98 -0.65 8.25
C GLU A 93 6.10 0.44 7.18
N ARG A 94 6.59 0.10 5.97
CA ARG A 94 6.91 1.07 4.91
C ARG A 94 6.28 0.70 3.58
N ILE A 95 5.90 1.71 2.81
CA ILE A 95 5.60 1.56 1.39
C ILE A 95 6.93 1.60 0.66
N VAL A 96 7.30 0.51 -0.02
CA VAL A 96 8.65 0.32 -0.57
C VAL A 96 8.69 0.19 -2.09
N ALA A 97 7.54 0.10 -2.76
CA ALA A 97 7.49 0.07 -4.22
C ALA A 97 6.13 0.52 -4.80
N ARG A 98 6.12 0.74 -6.11
CA ARG A 98 4.96 1.01 -6.98
C ARG A 98 4.94 0.02 -8.13
N ILE A 99 3.81 -0.64 -8.39
CA ILE A 99 3.70 -1.67 -9.43
C ILE A 99 2.51 -1.38 -10.34
N ASP A 100 2.76 -1.19 -11.65
CA ASP A 100 1.70 -1.12 -12.65
C ASP A 100 1.22 -2.52 -13.00
N LEU A 101 -0.01 -2.84 -12.59
CA LEU A 101 -0.57 -4.19 -12.64
C LEU A 101 -1.80 -4.26 -13.53
N LYS A 102 -1.90 -5.36 -14.28
CA LYS A 102 -3.10 -5.69 -15.06
C LYS A 102 -3.46 -7.16 -14.94
N ALA A 103 -4.69 -7.43 -14.51
CA ALA A 103 -5.29 -8.75 -14.62
C ALA A 103 -5.86 -8.96 -16.03
N ASP A 104 -5.15 -9.68 -16.90
CA ASP A 104 -5.67 -10.12 -18.19
C ASP A 104 -6.35 -11.47 -18.04
N ARG A 105 -7.64 -11.40 -17.75
CA ARG A 105 -8.50 -12.58 -17.57
C ARG A 105 -8.62 -13.41 -18.85
N PRO A 106 -8.83 -12.83 -20.06
CA PRO A 106 -8.82 -13.61 -21.30
C PRO A 106 -7.56 -14.45 -21.51
N ALA A 107 -6.38 -13.95 -21.11
CA ALA A 107 -5.11 -14.67 -21.26
C ALA A 107 -4.73 -15.52 -20.04
N GLY A 108 -5.48 -15.42 -18.93
CA GLY A 108 -5.12 -16.04 -17.65
C GLY A 108 -3.85 -15.47 -17.01
N VAL A 109 -3.53 -14.19 -17.20
CA VAL A 109 -2.23 -13.61 -16.80
C VAL A 109 -2.38 -12.43 -15.84
N LEU A 110 -1.59 -12.43 -14.77
CA LEU A 110 -1.28 -11.22 -14.01
C LEU A 110 -0.05 -10.53 -14.62
N ARG A 111 -0.26 -9.41 -15.32
CA ARG A 111 0.82 -8.67 -15.96
C ARG A 111 1.37 -7.58 -15.06
N VAL A 112 2.67 -7.63 -14.84
CA VAL A 112 3.47 -6.54 -14.26
C VAL A 112 4.04 -5.74 -15.42
N HIS A 113 3.47 -4.57 -15.68
CA HIS A 113 3.91 -3.69 -16.76
C HIS A 113 5.17 -2.92 -16.39
N ALA A 114 5.30 -2.52 -15.13
CA ALA A 114 6.50 -1.91 -14.58
C ALA A 114 6.50 -2.03 -13.04
N ALA A 115 7.68 -2.01 -12.43
CA ALA A 115 7.85 -1.99 -10.98
C ALA A 115 8.98 -1.04 -10.58
N TYR A 116 8.69 -0.16 -9.61
CA TYR A 116 9.59 0.91 -9.15
C TYR A 116 9.80 0.80 -7.64
N ALA A 117 11.03 0.86 -7.18
CA ALA A 117 11.37 0.96 -5.76
C ALA A 117 11.14 2.38 -5.24
N GLU A 118 10.75 2.50 -3.97
CA GLU A 118 10.85 3.75 -3.24
C GLU A 118 12.29 3.98 -2.72
N PRO A 119 12.68 5.24 -2.47
CA PRO A 119 13.91 5.54 -1.76
C PRO A 119 14.03 4.76 -0.44
N GLY A 120 15.16 4.07 -0.25
CA GLY A 120 15.40 3.26 0.96
C GLY A 120 14.65 1.93 1.00
N ALA A 121 14.08 1.47 -0.11
CA ALA A 121 13.54 0.12 -0.24
C ALA A 121 14.62 -0.94 0.09
N PRO A 122 14.31 -1.95 0.92
CA PRO A 122 15.29 -2.96 1.29
C PRO A 122 15.68 -3.85 0.08
N PRO A 123 16.88 -4.45 0.06
CA PRO A 123 17.33 -5.30 -1.07
C PRO A 123 16.40 -6.48 -1.37
N LYS A 124 15.66 -6.97 -0.37
CA LYS A 124 14.69 -8.06 -0.51
C LYS A 124 13.37 -7.67 -1.16
N THR A 125 13.16 -6.40 -1.53
CA THR A 125 11.88 -5.89 -2.02
C THR A 125 11.34 -6.68 -3.21
N ALA A 126 12.18 -6.98 -4.21
CA ALA A 126 11.74 -7.73 -5.39
C ALA A 126 11.27 -9.16 -5.04
N ALA A 127 11.99 -9.86 -4.16
CA ALA A 127 11.62 -11.21 -3.72
C ALA A 127 10.30 -11.22 -2.96
N GLU A 128 10.14 -10.31 -1.99
CA GLU A 128 8.92 -10.18 -1.22
C GLU A 128 7.73 -9.76 -2.10
N LEU A 129 7.95 -8.81 -3.01
CA LEU A 129 6.93 -8.40 -3.97
C LEU A 129 6.49 -9.55 -4.86
N PHE A 130 7.42 -10.39 -5.33
CA PHE A 130 7.06 -11.53 -6.16
C PHE A 130 6.18 -12.54 -5.43
N GLU A 131 6.45 -12.81 -4.14
CA GLU A 131 5.57 -13.64 -3.32
C GLU A 131 4.18 -13.04 -3.11
N GLU A 132 4.08 -11.71 -3.00
CA GLU A 132 2.79 -11.01 -2.96
C GLU A 132 2.03 -11.09 -4.28
N LEU A 133 2.75 -11.00 -5.41
CA LEU A 133 2.17 -11.17 -6.75
C LEU A 133 1.63 -12.59 -6.95
N LYS A 134 2.30 -13.64 -6.43
CA LYS A 134 1.79 -15.02 -6.43
C LYS A 134 0.49 -15.14 -5.64
N LEU A 135 0.42 -14.51 -4.46
CA LEU A 135 -0.79 -14.48 -3.66
C LEU A 135 -1.95 -13.83 -4.43
N MET A 136 -1.70 -12.66 -5.04
CA MET A 136 -2.70 -11.95 -5.85
C MET A 136 -3.10 -12.75 -7.09
N GLN A 137 -2.15 -13.37 -7.80
CA GLN A 137 -2.42 -14.27 -8.92
C GLN A 137 -3.38 -15.40 -8.51
N GLY A 138 -3.09 -16.06 -7.38
CA GLY A 138 -3.93 -17.12 -6.83
C GLY A 138 -5.33 -16.64 -6.48
N TRP A 139 -5.45 -15.48 -5.80
CA TRP A 139 -6.74 -14.88 -5.46
C TRP A 139 -7.58 -14.52 -6.69
N LEU A 140 -6.94 -14.05 -7.76
CA LEU A 140 -7.63 -13.68 -9.00
C LEU A 140 -7.94 -14.88 -9.90
N GLY A 141 -7.44 -16.08 -9.57
CA GLY A 141 -7.59 -17.30 -10.36
C GLY A 141 -6.86 -17.23 -11.71
N LEU A 142 -5.70 -16.56 -11.74
CA LEU A 142 -4.89 -16.42 -12.96
C LEU A 142 -3.83 -17.54 -13.01
N GLU A 143 -3.42 -17.95 -14.21
CA GLU A 143 -2.56 -19.11 -14.44
C GLU A 143 -1.07 -18.79 -14.23
N ARG A 144 -0.65 -17.59 -14.61
CA ARG A 144 0.75 -17.18 -14.55
C ARG A 144 0.93 -15.68 -14.33
N ILE A 145 2.17 -15.32 -13.99
CA ILE A 145 2.64 -13.93 -13.89
C ILE A 145 3.57 -13.67 -15.08
N GLU A 146 3.34 -12.56 -15.79
CA GLU A 146 4.25 -12.09 -16.84
C GLU A 146 4.82 -10.74 -16.40
N VAL A 147 6.15 -10.63 -16.39
CA VAL A 147 6.86 -9.42 -15.95
C VAL A 147 7.56 -8.77 -17.13
N THR A 148 7.21 -7.52 -17.42
CA THR A 148 8.02 -6.67 -18.29
C THR A 148 9.18 -6.09 -17.47
N PRO A 149 10.44 -6.14 -17.94
CA PRO A 149 11.59 -5.61 -17.23
C PRO A 149 11.66 -4.08 -17.31
N ALA A 150 10.62 -3.40 -16.82
CA ALA A 150 10.48 -1.95 -16.79
C ALA A 150 10.39 -1.43 -15.35
N GLY A 151 10.92 -0.21 -15.14
CA GLY A 151 11.21 0.31 -13.80
C GLY A 151 12.49 -0.32 -13.21
N ASP A 152 12.96 0.22 -12.09
CA ASP A 152 14.22 -0.21 -11.47
C ASP A 152 14.13 -1.56 -10.73
N LEU A 153 12.92 -2.05 -10.42
CA LEU A 153 12.68 -3.41 -9.90
C LEU A 153 12.31 -4.41 -11.00
N GLY A 154 11.97 -3.95 -12.21
CA GLY A 154 11.44 -4.80 -13.27
C GLY A 154 12.35 -5.96 -13.65
N SER A 155 13.64 -5.71 -13.87
CA SER A 155 14.61 -6.74 -14.23
C SER A 155 14.81 -7.77 -13.12
N ALA A 156 14.85 -7.34 -11.85
CA ALA A 156 14.98 -8.25 -10.72
C ALA A 156 13.75 -9.17 -10.59
N LEU A 157 12.55 -8.62 -10.76
CA LEU A 157 11.31 -9.41 -10.77
C LEU A 157 11.24 -10.38 -11.95
N ALA A 158 11.67 -9.95 -13.14
CA ALA A 158 11.68 -10.80 -14.33
C ALA A 158 12.62 -12.01 -14.14
N ASN A 159 13.80 -11.79 -13.54
CA ASN A 159 14.74 -12.87 -13.23
C ASN A 159 14.15 -13.87 -12.23
N ILE A 160 13.45 -13.39 -11.19
CA ILE A 160 12.77 -14.25 -10.21
C ILE A 160 11.64 -15.05 -10.89
N ALA A 161 10.87 -14.43 -11.79
CA ALA A 161 9.79 -15.10 -12.50
C ALA A 161 10.27 -16.18 -13.49
N ALA A 162 11.51 -16.07 -13.96
CA ALA A 162 12.14 -17.04 -14.86
C ALA A 162 12.89 -18.18 -14.13
N SER A 163 13.03 -18.09 -12.80
CA SER A 163 13.71 -19.09 -11.95
C SER A 163 12.74 -20.14 -11.43
#